data_AF-A0A370KJ20-F1
#
_entry.id   AF-A0A370KJ20-F1
#
_cell.length_a   1.000
_cell.length_b   1.000
_cell.length_c   1.000
_cell.angle_alpha   90.00
_cell.angle_beta   90.00
_cell.angle_gamma   90.00
#
_symmetry.space_group_name_H-M   'P 1'
#
loop_
_entity.id
_entity.type
_entity.pdbx_description
1 polymer ?
#
loop_
_entity_poly.entity_id
_entity_poly.type
_entity_poly.pdbx_seq_one_letter_code
_entity_poly.pdbx_strand_id
1 'polypeptide(L)'
;MVIHGSVLISAQAPIEAMEIRVRLEDTTMLDGPSLTIAETYCRVAPGQVAPIDFELVVPEERIDQRRRYSLSARAEIPGEALFATVQSYPWLAHEEKFHRLEMRDLTSKRGG
;
A
#
# COMPACT_ATOMS: atom_id res chain seq x y z
N MET A 1 -3.11 13.83 -11.17
CA MET A 1 -1.74 13.65 -10.66
C MET A 1 -1.34 12.17 -10.57
N VAL A 2 -0.04 11.85 -10.48
CA VAL A 2 0.47 10.47 -10.37
C VAL A 2 1.42 10.36 -9.18
N ILE A 3 1.25 9.32 -8.37
CA ILE A 3 2.17 8.98 -7.28
C ILE A 3 3.03 7.81 -7.73
N HIS A 4 4.35 7.99 -7.70
CA HIS A 4 5.33 6.95 -7.95
C HIS A 4 5.92 6.44 -6.64
N GLY A 5 6.15 5.13 -6.59
CA GLY A 5 6.78 4.52 -5.43
C GLY A 5 7.12 3.06 -5.64
N SER A 6 7.57 2.45 -4.56
CA SER A 6 7.94 1.05 -4.52
C SER A 6 7.45 0.39 -3.24
N VAL A 7 7.09 -0.88 -3.33
CA VAL A 7 6.74 -1.73 -2.20
C VAL A 7 7.89 -2.68 -1.88
N LEU A 8 8.39 -2.61 -0.64
CA LEU A 8 9.22 -3.63 -0.03
C LEU A 8 8.33 -4.67 0.65
N ILE A 9 8.66 -5.94 0.48
CA ILE A 9 7.99 -7.04 1.15
C ILE A 9 9.00 -7.69 2.09
N SER A 10 8.76 -7.56 3.39
CA SER A 10 9.53 -8.25 4.42
C SER A 10 8.97 -9.67 4.60
N ALA A 11 9.35 -10.60 3.71
CA ALA A 11 8.98 -12.02 3.77
C ALA A 11 10.19 -12.89 4.16
N GLN A 12 9.93 -13.96 4.92
CA GLN A 12 10.96 -14.96 5.29
C GLN A 12 11.13 -16.06 4.21
N ALA A 13 10.19 -16.15 3.26
CA ALA A 13 10.13 -17.17 2.22
C ALA A 13 10.06 -16.53 0.81
N PRO A 14 10.34 -17.29 -0.26
CA PRO A 14 10.16 -16.82 -1.63
C PRO A 14 8.74 -16.30 -1.87
N ILE A 15 8.64 -15.20 -2.59
CA ILE A 15 7.34 -14.61 -2.91
C ILE A 15 6.67 -15.46 -4.00
N GLU A 16 5.56 -16.09 -3.64
CA GLU A 16 4.62 -16.70 -4.59
C GLU A 16 3.91 -15.62 -5.42
N ALA A 17 3.21 -16.05 -6.47
CA ALA A 17 2.38 -15.12 -7.24
C ALA A 17 1.35 -14.42 -6.35
N MET A 18 1.35 -13.10 -6.34
CA MET A 18 0.37 -12.31 -5.59
C MET A 18 0.04 -11.00 -6.31
N GLU A 19 -1.09 -10.40 -5.96
CA GLU A 19 -1.47 -9.07 -6.42
C GLU A 19 -1.42 -8.10 -5.22
N ILE A 20 -0.56 -7.09 -5.32
CA ILE A 20 -0.46 -6.02 -4.34
C ILE A 20 -1.44 -4.92 -4.74
N ARG A 21 -2.40 -4.64 -3.86
CA ARG A 21 -3.25 -3.46 -3.96
C ARG A 21 -2.60 -2.31 -3.22
N VAL A 22 -2.29 -1.22 -3.92
CA VAL A 22 -1.83 0.04 -3.33
C VAL A 22 -2.97 1.04 -3.39
N ARG A 23 -3.23 1.73 -2.27
CA ARG A 23 -4.32 2.72 -2.16
C ARG A 23 -3.81 4.05 -1.63
N LEU A 24 -4.43 5.12 -2.11
CA LEU A 24 -4.44 6.40 -1.41
C LEU A 24 -5.76 6.50 -0.65
N GLU A 25 -5.69 6.74 0.66
CA GLU A 25 -6.84 6.76 1.54
C GLU A 25 -6.92 8.10 2.27
N ASP A 26 -8.12 8.63 2.42
CA ASP A 26 -8.42 9.76 3.30
C ASP A 26 -8.47 9.27 4.74
N THR A 27 -7.50 9.72 5.53
CA THR A 27 -7.29 9.38 6.94
C THR A 27 -7.60 10.58 7.84
N THR A 28 -8.42 11.52 7.37
CA THR A 28 -8.84 12.68 8.15
C THR A 28 -9.60 12.26 9.40
N MET A 29 -10.47 11.25 9.29
CA MET A 29 -11.15 10.65 10.43
C MET A 29 -10.24 9.64 11.12
N LEU A 30 -9.93 9.88 12.40
CA LEU A 30 -9.05 8.99 13.17
C LEU A 30 -9.76 7.71 13.62
N ASP A 31 -11.05 7.82 13.96
CA ASP A 31 -11.84 6.74 14.57
C ASP A 31 -12.91 6.18 13.61
N GLY A 32 -12.72 6.34 12.30
CA GLY A 32 -13.66 5.92 11.27
C GLY A 32 -13.00 5.14 10.13
N PRO A 33 -13.78 4.48 9.26
CA PRO A 33 -13.22 3.83 8.09
C PRO A 33 -12.62 4.87 7.15
N SER A 34 -11.38 4.63 6.70
CA SER A 34 -10.75 5.47 5.69
C SER A 34 -11.46 5.35 4.35
N LEU A 35 -11.61 6.46 3.64
CA LEU A 35 -12.19 6.48 2.30
C LEU A 35 -11.09 6.28 1.24
N THR A 36 -11.23 5.30 0.36
CA THR A 36 -10.30 5.11 -0.76
C THR A 36 -10.49 6.20 -1.82
N ILE A 37 -9.43 6.96 -2.07
CA ILE A 37 -9.36 8.04 -3.07
C ILE A 37 -8.93 7.52 -4.43
N ALA A 38 -7.95 6.62 -4.45
CA ALA A 38 -7.45 5.98 -5.66
C ALA A 38 -6.83 4.64 -5.28
N GLU A 39 -6.75 3.74 -6.25
CA GLU A 39 -6.07 2.46 -6.09
C GLU A 39 -5.46 1.96 -7.39
N THR A 40 -4.42 1.15 -7.23
CA THR A 40 -3.73 0.45 -8.31
C THR A 40 -3.35 -0.95 -7.85
N TYR A 41 -3.11 -1.84 -8.82
CA TYR A 41 -2.77 -3.23 -8.58
C TYR A 41 -1.45 -3.57 -9.26
N CYS A 42 -0.53 -4.16 -8.50
CA CYS A 42 0.78 -4.59 -8.99
C CYS A 42 0.86 -6.10 -8.88
N ARG A 43 1.11 -6.78 -10.00
CA ARG A 43 1.29 -8.24 -10.00
C ARG A 43 2.74 -8.56 -9.66
N VAL A 44 2.92 -9.48 -8.73
CA VAL A 44 4.22 -10.06 -8.41
C VAL A 44 4.26 -11.47 -8.98
N ALA A 45 5.24 -11.73 -9.84
CA ALA A 45 5.45 -13.07 -10.39
C ALA A 45 6.18 -13.98 -9.38
N PRO A 46 6.02 -15.32 -9.46
CA PRO A 46 6.79 -16.24 -8.65
C PRO A 46 8.29 -15.99 -8.78
N GLY A 47 9.00 -15.88 -7.65
CA GLY A 47 10.44 -15.66 -7.62
C GLY A 47 10.87 -14.21 -7.93
N GLN A 48 9.94 -13.30 -8.18
CA GLN A 48 10.26 -11.87 -8.24
C GLN A 48 10.68 -11.35 -6.87
N VAL A 49 11.70 -10.50 -6.85
CA VAL A 49 12.23 -9.90 -5.62
C VAL A 49 11.81 -8.44 -5.52
N ALA A 50 11.55 -7.98 -4.29
CA ALA A 50 11.31 -6.57 -3.99
C ALA A 50 12.58 -5.72 -4.21
N PRO A 51 12.47 -4.40 -4.45
CA PRO A 51 11.24 -3.60 -4.48
C PRO A 51 10.34 -3.86 -5.70
N ILE A 52 9.02 -3.74 -5.50
CA ILE A 52 8.01 -3.78 -6.57
C ILE A 52 7.52 -2.36 -6.83
N ASP A 53 7.80 -1.83 -8.02
CA ASP A 53 7.38 -0.47 -8.37
C ASP A 53 5.87 -0.39 -8.63
N PHE A 54 5.29 0.77 -8.30
CA PHE A 54 3.90 1.07 -8.58
C PHE A 54 3.73 2.49 -9.13
N GLU A 55 2.66 2.67 -9.90
CA GLU A 55 2.14 3.96 -10.33
C GLU A 55 0.67 4.06 -9.94
N LEU A 56 0.34 5.11 -9.19
CA LEU A 56 -1.02 5.36 -8.73
C LEU A 56 -1.53 6.67 -9.32
N VAL A 57 -2.51 6.56 -10.22
CA VAL A 57 -3.19 7.71 -10.81
C VAL A 57 -4.24 8.23 -9.84
N VAL A 58 -4.12 9.50 -9.45
CA VAL A 58 -5.01 10.15 -8.49
C VAL A 58 -5.80 11.27 -9.19
N PRO A 59 -7.15 11.21 -9.14
CA PRO A 59 -8.00 12.30 -9.64
C PRO A 59 -7.87 13.53 -8.75
N GLU A 60 -7.50 14.67 -9.33
CA GLU A 60 -7.17 15.88 -8.58
C GLU A 60 -8.41 16.50 -7.92
N GLU A 61 -9.56 16.34 -8.56
CA GLU A 61 -10.87 16.79 -8.06
C GLU A 61 -11.31 16.06 -6.78
N ARG A 62 -10.67 14.93 -6.44
CA ARG A 62 -10.92 14.18 -5.20
C ARG A 62 -10.02 14.60 -4.04
N ILE A 63 -9.07 15.50 -4.28
CA ILE A 63 -8.12 15.97 -3.28
C ILE A 63 -8.59 17.30 -2.68
N ASP A 64 -8.75 17.31 -1.36
CA ASP A 64 -9.05 18.47 -0.54
C ASP A 64 -7.82 18.79 0.32
N GLN A 65 -7.26 19.98 0.16
CA GLN A 65 -6.05 20.42 0.86
C GLN A 65 -6.21 20.49 2.39
N ARG A 66 -7.44 20.47 2.90
CA ARG A 66 -7.74 20.48 4.34
C ARG A 66 -7.73 19.09 4.96
N ARG A 67 -7.62 18.04 4.14
CA ARG A 67 -7.69 16.63 4.56
C ARG A 67 -6.31 16.00 4.65
N ARG A 68 -6.27 14.84 5.31
CA ARG A 68 -5.07 14.03 5.46
C ARG A 68 -5.21 12.78 4.61
N TYR A 69 -4.14 12.42 3.93
CA TYR A 69 -4.09 11.26 3.08
C TYR A 69 -2.90 10.38 3.43
N SER A 70 -3.10 9.08 3.36
CA SER A 70 -2.04 8.10 3.55
C SER A 70 -2.08 7.03 2.47
N LEU A 71 -0.90 6.57 2.09
CA LEU A 71 -0.74 5.38 1.26
C LEU A 71 -0.81 4.12 2.13
N SER A 72 -1.42 3.07 1.58
CA SER A 72 -1.39 1.73 2.13
C SER A 72 -1.16 0.70 1.03
N ALA A 73 -0.54 -0.42 1.37
CA ALA A 73 -0.38 -1.54 0.48
C ALA A 73 -0.77 -2.85 1.18
N ARG A 74 -1.47 -3.73 0.45
CA ARG A 74 -1.94 -5.03 0.95
C ARG A 74 -1.90 -6.07 -0.16
N ALA A 75 -1.49 -7.28 0.20
CA ALA A 75 -1.59 -8.46 -0.65
C ALA A 75 -2.07 -9.63 0.21
N GLU A 76 -2.89 -10.49 -0.39
CA GLU A 76 -3.44 -11.66 0.29
C GLU A 76 -3.32 -12.86 -0.63
N ILE A 77 -2.70 -13.92 -0.13
CA ILE A 77 -2.72 -15.24 -0.73
C ILE A 77 -3.70 -16.06 0.11
N PRO A 78 -4.90 -16.38 -0.41
CA PRO A 78 -5.95 -17.00 0.37
C PRO A 78 -5.49 -18.26 1.12
N GLY A 79 -5.60 -18.24 2.45
CA GLY A 79 -5.24 -19.37 3.32
C GLY A 79 -3.74 -19.54 3.60
N GLU A 80 -2.87 -18.74 2.97
CA GLU A 80 -1.42 -18.88 3.08
C GLU A 80 -0.78 -17.65 3.72
N ALA A 81 -1.00 -16.47 3.13
CA ALA A 81 -0.28 -15.26 3.51
C ALA A 81 -1.15 -14.00 3.50
N LEU A 82 -0.92 -13.12 4.47
CA LEU A 82 -1.47 -11.77 4.49
C LEU A 82 -0.32 -10.80 4.70
N PHE A 83 -0.06 -9.98 3.71
CA PHE A 83 0.92 -8.90 3.80
C PHE A 83 0.20 -7.55 3.83
N ALA A 84 0.61 -6.66 4.71
CA ALA A 84 0.12 -5.28 4.70
C ALA A 84 1.12 -4.28 5.28
N THR A 85 0.98 -3.02 4.89
CA THR A 85 1.62 -1.89 5.57
C THR A 85 1.03 -1.73 6.97
N VAL A 86 1.88 -1.73 7.99
CA VAL A 86 1.47 -1.56 9.41
C VAL A 86 1.79 -0.19 9.99
N GLN A 87 2.59 0.60 9.29
CA GLN A 87 2.90 1.99 9.63
C GLN A 87 2.18 2.95 8.69
N SER A 88 2.03 4.21 9.12
CA SER A 88 1.44 5.25 8.28
C SER A 88 2.44 5.75 7.25
N TYR A 89 1.97 5.95 6.02
CA TYR A 89 2.72 6.61 4.94
C TYR A 89 1.96 7.84 4.47
N PRO A 90 2.09 8.98 5.17
CA PRO A 90 1.42 10.22 4.76
C PRO A 90 1.83 10.64 3.35
N TRP A 91 0.88 11.17 2.60
CA TRP A 91 1.11 11.76 1.29
C TRP A 91 0.58 13.19 1.25
N LEU A 92 1.36 14.08 0.63
CA LEU A 92 1.05 15.50 0.50
C LEU A 92 1.01 15.86 -0.99
N ALA A 93 -0.09 16.45 -1.44
CA ALA A 93 -0.32 16.75 -2.86
C ALA A 93 0.69 17.75 -3.48
N HIS A 94 1.36 18.54 -2.65
CA HIS A 94 2.34 19.55 -3.07
C HIS A 94 3.79 19.11 -2.87
N GLU A 95 4.04 17.85 -2.48
CA GLU A 95 5.37 17.27 -2.33
C GLU A 95 5.58 16.20 -3.40
N GLU A 96 6.48 16.45 -4.36
CA GLU A 96 6.92 15.42 -5.28
C GLU A 96 7.92 14.53 -4.56
N LYS A 97 7.44 13.40 -4.06
CA LYS A 97 8.22 12.45 -3.27
C LYS A 97 8.04 11.04 -3.79
N PHE A 98 9.16 10.32 -3.89
CA PHE A 98 9.13 8.88 -4.12
C PHE A 98 8.77 8.14 -2.83
N HIS A 99 7.69 7.35 -2.85
CA HIS A 99 7.22 6.65 -1.66
C HIS A 99 7.74 5.21 -1.62
N ARG A 100 8.42 4.86 -0.52
CA ARG A 100 8.82 3.47 -0.24
C ARG A 100 7.92 2.89 0.85
N LEU A 101 6.99 2.05 0.44
CA LEU A 101 6.10 1.35 1.36
C LEU A 101 6.74 0.03 1.79
N GLU A 102 6.63 -0.33 3.06
CA GLU A 102 7.06 -1.61 3.62
C GLU A 102 5.84 -2.39 4.08
N MET A 103 5.64 -3.55 3.46
CA MET A 103 4.65 -4.54 3.84
C MET A 103 5.29 -5.61 4.74
N ARG A 104 4.55 -6.00 5.77
CA ARG A 104 4.93 -7.07 6.70
C ARG A 104 3.97 -8.24 6.58
N ASP A 105 4.50 -9.43 6.77
CA ASP A 105 3.69 -10.63 6.95
C ASP A 105 2.92 -10.58 8.28
N LEU A 106 1.61 -10.75 8.21
CA LEU A 106 0.67 -10.71 9.33
C LEU A 106 0.08 -12.08 9.67
N THR A 107 0.54 -13.16 9.02
CA THR A 107 0.06 -14.52 9.26
C THR A 107 0.27 -15.01 10.70
N SER A 108 1.34 -14.55 11.39
CA SER A 108 1.74 -15.11 12.69
C SER A 108 1.01 -14.56 13.93
N LYS A 109 -0.06 -13.77 13.79
CA LYS A 109 -0.85 -13.30 14.96
C LYS A 109 -1.95 -14.26 15.47
N ARG A 110 -1.88 -15.56 15.15
CA ARG A 110 -2.67 -16.61 15.83
C ARG A 110 -1.75 -17.54 16.63
N GLY A 111 -1.28 -17.07 17.78
CA GLY A 111 -0.42 -17.87 18.66
C GLY A 111 -0.09 -17.11 19.93
N GLY A 112 -1.07 -17.02 20.83
CA GLY A 112 -0.95 -16.46 22.18
C GLY A 112 -2.20 -16.78 22.96
#